data_AF-A0A930J7G2-F1
#
_entry.id   AF-A0A930J7G2-F1
#
_cell.length_a   1.000
_cell.length_b   1.000
_cell.length_c   1.000
_cell.angle_alpha   90.00
_cell.angle_beta   90.00
_cell.angle_gamma   90.00
#
_symmetry.space_group_name_H-M   'P 1'
#
loop_
_entity.id
_entity.type
_entity.pdbx_description
1 polymer ?
#
loop_
_entity_poly.entity_id
_entity_poly.type
_entity_poly.pdbx_seq_one_letter_code
_entity_poly.pdbx_strand_id
1 'polypeptide(L)'
;MQNPVPAKIIGKAELGLPNMLCSETFLAIGPFESEDEAKSVIKYTQTKFFRILVGARKLKNMTSGTYKFVPLQDFTNNSDID
;
A
#
# COMPACT_ATOMS: atom_id res chain seq x y z
N MET A 1 -10.70 -15.96 28.90
CA MET A 1 -10.88 -14.76 28.07
C MET A 1 -10.16 -15.01 26.75
N GLN A 2 -10.84 -14.89 25.61
CA GLN A 2 -10.22 -15.04 24.29
C GLN A 2 -9.26 -13.85 24.06
N ASN A 3 -8.04 -14.09 23.58
CA ASN A 3 -7.17 -12.99 23.15
C ASN A 3 -7.86 -12.19 22.03
N PRO A 4 -7.83 -10.84 22.07
CA PRO A 4 -8.41 -10.03 21.02
C PRO A 4 -7.65 -10.24 19.70
N VAL A 5 -8.39 -10.38 18.60
CA VAL A 5 -7.80 -10.46 17.26
C VAL A 5 -7.11 -9.13 16.96
N PRO A 6 -5.81 -9.13 16.58
CA PRO A 6 -5.09 -7.89 16.28
C PRO A 6 -5.78 -7.08 15.18
N ALA A 7 -5.91 -5.77 15.38
CA ALA A 7 -6.52 -4.89 14.40
C ALA A 7 -5.71 -4.85 13.10
N LYS A 8 -6.38 -5.03 11.96
CA LYS A 8 -5.76 -4.93 10.64
C LYS A 8 -5.37 -3.48 10.34
N ILE A 9 -4.11 -3.22 9.99
CA ILE A 9 -3.64 -1.86 9.65
C ILE A 9 -4.26 -1.37 8.33
N ILE A 10 -4.07 -2.12 7.24
CA ILE A 10 -4.65 -1.86 5.92
C ILE A 10 -5.14 -3.15 5.26
N GLY A 11 -6.08 -2.99 4.32
CA GLY A 11 -6.64 -4.04 3.47
C GLY A 11 -5.60 -4.81 2.64
N LYS A 12 -6.08 -5.78 1.86
CA LYS A 12 -5.29 -6.39 0.79
C LYS A 12 -5.33 -5.43 -0.40
N ALA A 13 -4.19 -5.17 -1.01
CA ALA A 13 -4.13 -4.42 -2.27
C ALA A 13 -4.51 -5.35 -3.43
N GLU A 14 -5.23 -4.83 -4.41
CA GLU A 14 -5.62 -5.54 -5.61
C GLU A 14 -5.01 -4.86 -6.84
N LEU A 15 -4.71 -5.63 -7.88
CA LEU A 15 -4.19 -5.12 -9.15
C LEU A 15 -5.31 -4.42 -9.92
N GLY A 16 -5.11 -3.15 -10.26
CA GLY A 16 -5.98 -2.42 -11.17
C GLY A 16 -5.59 -2.67 -12.62
N LEU A 17 -6.58 -2.91 -13.49
CA LEU A 17 -6.39 -3.05 -14.94
C LEU A 17 -6.82 -1.77 -15.67
N PRO A 18 -6.40 -1.58 -16.94
CA PRO A 18 -6.87 -0.48 -17.76
C PRO A 18 -8.40 -0.40 -17.77
N ASN A 19 -8.93 0.82 -17.66
CA ASN A 19 -10.37 1.11 -17.57
C ASN A 19 -11.09 0.57 -16.32
N MET A 20 -10.37 0.18 -15.27
CA MET A 20 -10.95 -0.07 -13.95
C MET A 20 -11.07 1.20 -13.12
N LEU A 21 -12.08 1.23 -12.26
CA LEU A 21 -12.37 2.32 -11.33
C LEU A 21 -12.60 1.70 -9.95
N CYS A 22 -12.42 2.47 -8.90
CA CYS A 22 -12.75 2.05 -7.54
C CYS A 22 -13.67 3.07 -6.86
N SER A 23 -14.48 2.60 -5.90
CA SER A 23 -15.24 3.50 -5.03
C SER A 23 -14.31 4.29 -4.12
N GLU A 24 -14.82 5.37 -3.52
CA GLU A 24 -14.07 6.24 -2.60
C GLU A 24 -13.43 5.49 -1.41
N THR A 25 -13.98 4.33 -1.03
CA THR A 25 -13.43 3.48 0.04
C THR A 25 -12.09 2.81 -0.31
N PHE A 26 -11.66 2.87 -1.57
CA PHE A 26 -10.37 2.39 -2.03
C PHE A 26 -9.42 3.56 -2.29
N LEU A 27 -8.14 3.35 -1.98
CA LEU A 27 -7.06 4.22 -2.41
C LEU A 27 -6.52 3.72 -3.74
N ALA A 28 -6.60 4.55 -4.78
CA ALA A 28 -5.87 4.31 -6.02
C ALA A 28 -4.38 4.64 -5.83
N ILE A 29 -3.50 3.71 -6.23
CA ILE A 29 -2.04 3.86 -6.18
C ILE A 29 -1.51 3.61 -7.61
N GLY A 30 -0.74 4.54 -8.15
CA GLY A 30 -0.26 4.53 -9.54
C GLY A 30 -0.58 5.85 -10.27
N PRO A 31 -0.55 5.88 -11.62
CA PRO A 31 -0.34 4.75 -12.55
C PRO A 31 1.09 4.19 -12.54
N PHE A 32 1.27 3.00 -13.12
CA PHE A 32 2.56 2.30 -13.28
C PHE A 32 2.81 1.97 -14.75
N GLU A 33 4.07 1.83 -15.16
CA GLU A 33 4.42 1.57 -16.57
C GLU A 33 4.30 0.08 -16.93
N SER A 34 4.39 -0.82 -15.94
CA SER A 34 4.28 -2.26 -16.15
C SER A 34 3.46 -2.97 -15.07
N GLU A 35 2.92 -4.15 -15.42
CA GLU A 35 2.25 -5.02 -14.46
C GLU A 35 3.20 -5.50 -13.35
N ASP A 36 4.47 -5.70 -13.69
CA ASP A 36 5.49 -6.15 -12.73
C ASP A 36 5.82 -5.07 -11.69
N GLU A 37 5.89 -3.80 -12.11
CA GLU A 37 6.02 -2.65 -11.21
C GLU A 37 4.82 -2.59 -10.24
N ALA A 38 3.60 -2.70 -10.76
CA ALA A 38 2.38 -2.73 -9.95
C ALA A 38 2.37 -3.90 -8.95
N LYS A 39 2.83 -5.09 -9.36
CA LYS A 39 2.98 -6.27 -8.48
C LYS A 39 4.03 -6.04 -7.40
N SER A 40 5.15 -5.40 -7.71
CA SER A 40 6.19 -5.04 -6.75
C SER A 40 5.66 -4.06 -5.70
N VAL A 41 4.87 -3.06 -6.11
CA VAL A 41 4.16 -2.16 -5.19
C VAL A 41 3.19 -2.92 -4.30
N ILE A 42 2.37 -3.82 -4.86
CA ILE A 42 1.46 -4.67 -4.07
C ILE A 42 2.24 -5.46 -3.01
N LYS A 43 3.38 -6.08 -3.37
CA LYS A 43 4.26 -6.77 -2.42
C LYS A 43 4.79 -5.82 -1.34
N TYR A 44 5.25 -4.63 -1.72
CA TYR A 44 5.74 -3.62 -0.78
C TYR A 44 4.69 -3.23 0.27
N THR A 45 3.44 -3.00 -0.14
CA THR A 45 2.34 -2.68 0.80
C THR A 45 2.02 -3.82 1.79
N GLN A 46 2.42 -5.05 1.47
CA GLN A 46 2.22 -6.22 2.33
C GLN A 46 3.34 -6.39 3.36
N THR A 47 4.48 -5.72 3.19
CA THR A 47 5.62 -5.81 4.11
C THR A 47 5.28 -5.27 5.51
N LYS A 48 5.98 -5.79 6.53
CA LYS A 48 5.89 -5.26 7.89
C LYS A 48 6.39 -3.82 7.95
N PHE A 49 7.44 -3.49 7.20
CA PHE A 49 8.01 -2.14 7.14
C PHE A 49 6.95 -1.10 6.72
N PHE A 50 6.34 -1.29 5.55
CA PHE A 50 5.27 -0.39 5.08
C PHE A 50 4.12 -0.29 6.08
N ARG A 51 3.65 -1.42 6.59
CA ARG A 51 2.51 -1.48 7.52
C ARG A 51 2.80 -0.81 8.86
N ILE A 52 4.04 -0.88 9.35
CA ILE A 52 4.45 -0.17 10.58
C ILE A 52 4.41 1.34 10.36
N LEU A 53 4.95 1.83 9.23
CA LEU A 53 4.98 3.26 8.91
C LEU A 53 3.57 3.84 8.71
N VAL A 54 2.69 3.11 8.02
CA VAL A 54 1.27 3.47 7.89
C VAL A 54 0.57 3.41 9.24
N GLY A 55 0.85 2.38 10.04
CA GLY A 55 0.29 2.19 11.38
C GLY A 55 0.63 3.33 12.33
N ALA A 56 1.85 3.88 12.24
CA ALA A 56 2.29 5.01 13.06
C ALA A 56 1.48 6.30 12.85
N ARG A 57 0.76 6.44 11.73
CA ARG A 57 -0.11 7.59 11.42
C ARG A 57 -1.55 7.21 11.13
N LYS A 58 -1.96 5.97 11.42
CA LYS A 58 -3.30 5.49 11.09
C LYS A 58 -4.35 6.26 11.89
N LEU A 59 -5.28 6.90 11.18
CA LEU A 59 -6.48 7.55 11.73
C LEU A 59 -7.73 6.82 11.20
N LYS A 60 -8.91 7.17 11.72
CA LYS A 60 -10.19 6.60 11.24
C LYS A 60 -10.40 6.84 9.75
N ASN A 61 -10.10 8.05 9.28
CA ASN A 61 -10.16 8.43 7.87
C ASN A 61 -8.73 8.44 7.32
N MET A 62 -8.40 7.45 6.51
CA MET A 62 -7.09 7.34 5.89
C MET A 62 -7.01 8.28 4.69
N THR A 63 -6.36 9.43 4.86
CA THR A 63 -6.08 10.38 3.79
C THR A 63 -4.66 10.18 3.25
N SER A 64 -4.25 10.92 2.22
CA SER A 64 -2.86 10.93 1.75
C SER A 64 -1.86 11.18 2.88
N GLY A 65 -2.22 12.01 3.87
CA GLY A 65 -1.39 12.31 5.04
C GLY A 65 -1.10 11.11 5.96
N THR A 66 -1.87 10.01 5.86
CA THR A 66 -1.58 8.75 6.57
C THR A 66 -0.30 8.08 6.05
N TYR A 67 0.05 8.29 4.79
CA TYR A 67 1.19 7.66 4.13
C TYR A 67 2.47 8.52 4.18
N LYS A 68 2.45 9.68 4.86
CA LYS A 68 3.56 10.64 4.89
C LYS A 68 4.90 10.07 5.38
N PHE A 69 4.88 9.02 6.20
CA PHE A 69 6.10 8.38 6.70
C PHE A 69 6.61 7.26 5.79
N VAL A 70 5.84 6.86 4.79
CA VAL A 70 6.24 5.83 3.83
C VAL A 70 7.16 6.48 2.78
N PRO A 71 8.40 5.99 2.60
CA PRO A 71 9.26 6.48 1.53
C PRO A 71 8.73 6.05 0.15
N LEU A 72 8.92 6.92 -0.84
CA LEU A 72 8.69 6.56 -2.24
C LEU A 72 9.87 5.70 -2.71
N GLN A 73 9.62 4.42 -2.97
CA GLN A 73 10.62 3.51 -3.52
C GLN A 73 10.56 3.48 -5.03
N ASP A 74 11.73 3.28 -5.62
CA ASP A 74 11.88 2.93 -7.02
C ASP A 74 11.52 1.45 -7.20
N PHE A 75 10.51 1.16 -8.03
CA PHE A 75 10.10 -0.20 -8.37
C PHE A 75 10.47 -0.58 -9.80
N THR A 76 11.28 0.25 -10.47
CA THR A 76 11.81 -0.05 -11.80
C THR A 76 13.00 -1.00 -11.72
N ASN A 77 13.47 -1.47 -12.86
CA ASN A 77 14.66 -2.32 -12.95
C ASN A 77 15.96 -1.62 -12.53
N ASN A 78 15.94 -0.30 -12.32
CA ASN A 78 17.09 0.47 -11.85
C ASN A 78 17.11 0.66 -10.33
N SER A 79 16.21 -0.01 -9.60
CA SER A 79 16.18 -0.01 -8.12
C SER A 79 17.57 -0.28 -7.54
N ASP A 80 17.95 0.50 -6.53
CA ASP A 80 19.17 0.34 -5.74
C ASP A 80 19.02 -0.68 -4.59
N ILE A 81 17.86 -1.35 -4.54
CA ILE A 81 17.47 -2.34 -3.55
C ILE A 81 17.38 -3.70 -4.26
N ASP A 82 18.21 -4.67 -3.82
CA ASP A 82 18.26 -6.07 -4.28
C ASP A 82 17.04 -6.92 -3.84
#